data_AF-A0A1F2VK36-F1
#
_entry.id   AF-A0A1F2VK36-F1
#
_cell.length_a   1.000
_cell.length_b   1.000
_cell.length_c   1.000
_cell.angle_alpha   90.00
_cell.angle_beta   90.00
_cell.angle_gamma   90.00
#
_symmetry.space_group_name_H-M   'P 1'
#
loop_
_entity.id
_entity.type
_entity.pdbx_description
1 polymer ?
#
loop_
_entity_poly.entity_id
_entity_poly.type
_entity_poly.pdbx_seq_one_letter_code
_entity_poly.pdbx_strand_id
1 'polypeptide(L)'
;MGLNRLRTFLRRHRRIALDTSIFIYQLEANARYLALTDHIFSWLERPVNKAVTSTITMTELLVQPYRDSDEQRVDEFYGLLSTYPNLDWIAPNLEIADLAARIRARTT
;
A
#
# COMPACT_ATOMS: atom_id res chain seq x y z
N MET A 1 -2.77 -14.51 -16.53
CA MET A 1 -1.58 -13.83 -17.10
C MET A 1 -0.88 -12.86 -16.14
N GLY A 2 -1.60 -12.09 -15.29
CA GLY A 2 -0.99 -11.09 -14.40
C GLY A 2 -0.02 -11.65 -13.33
N LEU A 3 -0.34 -12.81 -12.75
CA LEU A 3 0.40 -13.37 -11.60
C LEU A 3 1.87 -13.71 -11.90
N ASN A 4 2.16 -14.29 -13.08
CA ASN A 4 3.52 -14.64 -13.47
C ASN A 4 4.39 -13.39 -13.72
N ARG A 5 3.79 -12.34 -14.29
CA ARG A 5 4.46 -11.04 -14.45
C ARG A 5 4.76 -10.43 -13.08
N LEU A 6 3.78 -10.43 -12.17
CA LEU A 6 3.96 -9.93 -10.80
C LEU A 6 5.08 -10.67 -10.07
N ARG A 7 5.08 -12.01 -10.09
CA ARG A 7 6.14 -12.82 -9.47
C ARG A 7 7.52 -12.51 -10.03
N THR A 8 7.62 -12.31 -11.35
CA THR A 8 8.89 -11.95 -11.99
C THR A 8 9.35 -10.55 -11.58
N PHE A 9 8.41 -9.60 -11.48
CA PHE A 9 8.67 -8.26 -10.98
C PHE A 9 9.18 -8.27 -9.53
N LEU A 10 8.46 -8.96 -8.64
CA LEU A 10 8.82 -9.08 -7.22
C LEU A 10 10.16 -9.79 -6.98
N ARG A 11 10.57 -10.71 -7.86
CA ARG A 11 11.89 -11.36 -7.76
C ARG A 11 13.05 -10.42 -8.11
N ARG A 12 12.80 -9.39 -8.93
CA ARG A 12 13.84 -8.47 -9.41
C ARG A 12 14.02 -7.23 -8.53
N HIS A 13 13.03 -6.90 -7.72
CA HIS A 13 13.04 -5.72 -6.87
C HIS A 13 13.15 -6.14 -5.42
N ARG A 14 13.96 -5.44 -4.64
CA ARG A 14 14.05 -5.60 -3.18
C ARG A 14 13.21 -4.58 -2.43
N ARG A 15 12.88 -3.47 -3.08
CA ARG A 15 12.05 -2.40 -2.55
C ARG A 15 10.99 -2.01 -3.57
N ILE A 16 9.73 -1.93 -3.15
CA ILE A 16 8.61 -1.51 -3.99
C ILE A 16 7.77 -0.44 -3.27
N ALA A 17 7.13 0.43 -4.03
CA ALA A 17 6.11 1.33 -3.49
C ALA A 17 4.73 0.71 -3.66
N LEU A 18 3.89 0.78 -2.62
CA LEU A 18 2.51 0.29 -2.63
C LEU A 18 1.53 1.47 -2.67
N ASP A 19 0.58 1.37 -3.58
CA ASP A 19 -0.57 2.26 -3.67
C ASP A 19 -1.70 1.79 -2.76
N THR A 20 -2.62 2.70 -2.43
CA THR A 20 -3.78 2.46 -1.54
C THR A 20 -4.64 1.31 -2.01
N SER A 21 -4.82 1.17 -3.32
CA SER A 21 -5.59 0.08 -3.94
C SER A 21 -5.11 -1.32 -3.52
N ILE A 22 -3.81 -1.51 -3.32
CA ILE A 22 -3.23 -2.81 -2.90
C ILE A 22 -3.71 -3.20 -1.50
N PHE A 23 -3.78 -2.24 -0.59
CA PHE A 23 -4.27 -2.46 0.76
C PHE A 23 -5.78 -2.71 0.78
N ILE A 24 -6.55 -1.90 0.05
CA ILE A 24 -8.01 -2.07 -0.07
C ILE A 24 -8.35 -3.48 -0.57
N TYR A 25 -7.72 -3.91 -1.66
CA TYR A 25 -8.02 -5.23 -2.24
C TYR A 25 -7.64 -6.40 -1.32
N GLN A 26 -6.60 -6.24 -0.49
CA GLN A 26 -6.25 -7.26 0.50
C GLN A 26 -7.24 -7.28 1.66
N LEU A 27 -7.53 -6.12 2.26
CA LEU A 27 -8.37 -6.00 3.44
C LEU A 27 -9.84 -6.34 3.15
N GLU A 28 -10.34 -5.99 1.97
CA GLU A 28 -11.71 -6.30 1.54
C GLU A 28 -11.84 -7.66 0.84
N ALA A 29 -10.76 -8.44 0.76
CA ALA A 29 -10.74 -9.72 0.08
C ALA A 29 -11.32 -9.66 -1.36
N ASN A 30 -10.92 -8.65 -2.13
CA ASN A 30 -11.51 -8.40 -3.46
C ASN A 30 -11.30 -9.62 -4.38
N ALA A 31 -12.39 -10.25 -4.82
CA ALA A 31 -12.35 -11.52 -5.56
C ALA A 31 -11.46 -11.51 -6.81
N ARG A 32 -11.29 -10.36 -7.46
CA ARG A 32 -10.47 -10.23 -8.67
C ARG A 32 -8.98 -10.07 -8.37
N TYR A 33 -8.65 -9.40 -7.27
CA TYR A 33 -7.28 -8.95 -6.99
C TYR A 33 -6.62 -9.64 -5.79
N LEU A 34 -7.39 -10.34 -4.95
CA LEU A 34 -6.89 -10.99 -3.75
C LEU A 34 -5.70 -11.92 -4.03
N ALA A 35 -5.80 -12.77 -5.06
CA ALA A 35 -4.71 -13.67 -5.42
C ALA A 35 -3.41 -12.94 -5.87
N LEU A 36 -3.50 -11.68 -6.28
CA LEU A 36 -2.34 -10.85 -6.60
C LEU A 36 -1.79 -10.17 -5.35
N THR A 37 -2.66 -9.60 -4.52
CA THR A 37 -2.26 -8.93 -3.28
C THR A 37 -1.69 -9.92 -2.27
N ASP A 38 -2.22 -11.13 -2.16
CA ASP A 38 -1.66 -12.21 -1.35
C ASP A 38 -0.18 -12.44 -1.67
N HIS A 39 0.19 -12.48 -2.95
CA HIS A 39 1.60 -12.66 -3.34
C HIS A 39 2.47 -11.45 -3.01
N ILE A 40 1.90 -10.25 -2.96
CA ILE A 40 2.61 -9.05 -2.53
C ILE A 40 2.84 -9.14 -1.02
N PHE A 41 1.80 -9.41 -0.22
CA PHE A 41 1.92 -9.50 1.23
C PHE A 41 2.82 -10.66 1.67
N SER A 42 2.71 -11.86 1.08
CA SER A 42 3.66 -12.96 1.31
C SER A 42 5.08 -12.65 0.85
N TRP A 43 5.26 -11.72 -0.10
CA TRP A 43 6.59 -11.24 -0.48
C TRP A 43 7.13 -10.26 0.59
N LEU A 44 6.29 -9.39 1.18
CA LEU A 44 6.67 -8.49 2.27
C LEU A 44 7.08 -9.25 3.55
N GLU A 45 6.51 -10.42 3.82
CA GLU A 45 6.86 -11.22 5.01
C GLU A 45 8.34 -11.66 5.04
N ARG A 46 9.05 -11.60 3.91
CA ARG A 46 10.46 -11.98 3.82
C ARG A 46 11.36 -10.81 4.26
N PRO A 47 12.28 -10.98 5.23
CA PRO A 47 13.10 -9.88 5.79
C PRO A 47 13.96 -9.10 4.77
N VAL A 48 14.28 -9.73 3.64
CA VAL A 48 15.10 -9.14 2.57
C VAL A 48 14.32 -8.19 1.64
N ASN A 49 13.01 -8.15 1.80
CA ASN A 49 12.10 -7.40 0.96
C ASN A 49 11.54 -6.22 1.75
N LYS A 50 11.34 -5.08 1.10
CA LYS A 50 10.76 -3.89 1.72
C LYS A 50 9.68 -3.27 0.85
N ALA A 51 8.62 -2.80 1.49
CA ALA A 51 7.63 -1.94 0.89
C ALA A 51 7.72 -0.53 1.48
N VAL A 52 7.34 0.46 0.68
CA VAL A 52 7.11 1.81 1.15
C VAL A 52 5.75 2.28 0.71
N THR A 53 5.11 3.12 1.51
CA THR A 53 3.94 3.88 1.10
C THR A 53 3.92 5.22 1.82
N SER A 54 3.07 6.15 1.40
CA SER A 54 2.98 7.46 2.06
C SER A 54 1.93 7.45 3.16
N THR A 55 2.05 8.33 4.15
CA THR A 55 1.00 8.49 5.17
C THR A 55 -0.34 8.94 4.59
N ILE A 56 -0.38 9.51 3.37
CA ILE A 56 -1.63 9.82 2.65
C ILE A 56 -2.45 8.54 2.42
N THR A 57 -1.80 7.42 2.13
CA THR A 57 -2.48 6.13 1.94
C THR A 57 -3.23 5.68 3.20
N MET A 58 -2.66 5.93 4.40
CA MET A 58 -3.37 5.65 5.66
C MET A 58 -4.62 6.54 5.78
N THR A 59 -4.50 7.83 5.45
CA THR A 59 -5.67 8.73 5.43
C THR A 59 -6.76 8.20 4.50
N GLU A 60 -6.41 7.80 3.28
CA GLU A 60 -7.36 7.26 2.30
C GLU A 60 -8.05 5.98 2.79
N LEU A 61 -7.32 5.07 3.43
CA LEU A 61 -7.86 3.83 3.99
C LEU A 61 -8.85 4.07 5.13
N LEU A 62 -8.59 5.07 5.97
CA LEU A 62 -9.41 5.34 7.15
C LEU A 62 -10.64 6.22 6.86
N VAL A 63 -10.67 6.95 5.73
CA VAL A 63 -11.81 7.82 5.37
C VAL A 63 -13.14 7.07 5.38
N GLN A 64 -13.21 5.88 4.76
CA GLN A 64 -14.47 5.13 4.67
C GLN A 64 -14.91 4.58 6.05
N PRO A 65 -14.05 3.87 6.82
CA PRO A 65 -14.39 3.47 8.19
C PRO A 65 -14.87 4.62 9.09
N TYR A 66 -14.21 5.78 9.04
CA TYR A 66 -14.64 6.94 9.82
C TYR A 66 -16.00 7.49 9.35
N ARG A 67 -16.26 7.52 8.04
CA ARG A 67 -17.58 7.94 7.50
C ARG A 67 -18.70 7.02 7.96
N ASP A 68 -18.41 5.73 8.07
CA ASP A 68 -19.36 4.72 8.50
C ASP A 68 -19.47 4.63 10.05
N SER A 69 -18.68 5.43 10.79
CA SER A 69 -18.56 5.37 12.25
C SER A 69 -18.19 3.96 12.77
N ASP A 70 -17.40 3.22 11.98
CA ASP A 70 -16.93 1.87 12.29
C ASP A 70 -15.54 1.95 12.95
N GLU A 71 -15.53 2.29 14.24
CA GLU A 71 -14.29 2.40 15.04
C GLU A 71 -13.50 1.09 15.08
N GLN A 72 -14.20 -0.06 15.06
CA GLN A 72 -13.56 -1.37 15.04
C GLN A 72 -12.70 -1.55 13.77
N ARG A 73 -13.23 -1.17 12.59
CA ARG A 73 -12.46 -1.21 11.34
C ARG A 73 -11.31 -0.21 11.32
N VAL A 74 -11.49 0.97 11.91
CA VAL A 74 -10.41 1.96 12.04
C VAL A 74 -9.25 1.34 12.81
N ASP A 75 -9.53 0.75 13.97
CA ASP A 75 -8.51 0.13 14.83
C ASP A 75 -7.86 -1.07 14.16
N GLU A 76 -8.63 -1.91 13.47
CA GLU A 76 -8.10 -3.06 12.73
C GLU A 76 -7.13 -2.61 11.64
N PHE A 77 -7.54 -1.66 10.79
CA PHE A 77 -6.72 -1.20 9.68
C PHE A 77 -5.47 -0.49 10.17
N TYR A 78 -5.62 0.44 11.12
CA TYR A 78 -4.49 1.18 11.67
C TYR A 78 -3.52 0.26 12.41
N GLY A 79 -4.02 -0.62 13.29
CA GLY A 79 -3.21 -1.53 14.09
C GLY A 79 -2.43 -2.51 13.23
N LEU A 80 -3.10 -3.15 12.27
CA LEU A 80 -2.46 -4.11 11.36
C LEU A 80 -1.39 -3.44 10.49
N LEU A 81 -1.71 -2.31 9.88
CA LEU A 81 -0.84 -1.71 8.87
C LEU A 81 0.29 -0.85 9.44
N SER A 82 0.11 -0.26 10.64
CA SER A 82 1.19 0.46 11.33
C SER A 82 2.27 -0.46 11.89
N THR A 83 1.94 -1.75 12.10
CA THR A 83 2.84 -2.76 12.65
C THR A 83 3.29 -3.80 11.63
N TYR A 84 2.82 -3.71 10.38
CA TYR A 84 3.09 -4.70 9.35
C TYR A 84 4.60 -4.81 9.06
N PRO A 85 5.18 -6.02 9.02
CA PRO A 85 6.61 -6.19 8.83
C PRO A 85 7.06 -5.65 7.48
N ASN A 86 8.25 -5.03 7.48
CA ASN A 86 8.93 -4.56 6.28
C ASN A 86 8.15 -3.52 5.44
N LEU A 87 7.20 -2.82 6.06
CA LEU A 87 6.46 -1.70 5.46
C LEU A 87 6.90 -0.38 6.11
N ASP A 88 7.53 0.51 5.32
CA ASP A 88 7.89 1.85 5.79
C ASP A 88 6.80 2.87 5.39
N TRP A 89 6.31 3.64 6.36
CA TRP A 89 5.42 4.78 6.14
C TRP A 89 6.22 6.08 5.99
N ILE A 90 6.08 6.75 4.86
CA ILE A 90 6.81 7.99 4.55
C ILE A 90 5.85 9.17 4.63
N ALA A 91 6.07 10.07 5.60
CA ALA A 91 5.32 11.33 5.69
C ALA A 91 5.78 12.31 4.60
N PRO A 92 4.89 12.78 3.70
CA PRO A 92 5.25 13.77 2.70
C PRO A 92 5.60 15.10 3.37
N ASN A 93 6.75 15.67 3.03
CA ASN A 93 7.16 17.02 3.40
C ASN A 93 6.97 17.99 2.22
N LEU A 94 7.29 19.27 2.41
CA LEU A 94 7.15 20.29 1.37
C LEU A 94 7.98 19.98 0.11
N GLU A 95 9.16 19.37 0.26
CA GLU A 95 10.01 18.99 -0.87
C GLU A 95 9.38 17.86 -1.70
N ILE A 96 8.83 16.83 -1.03
CA ILE A 96 8.09 15.73 -1.67
C ILE A 96 6.86 16.29 -2.38
N ALA A 97 6.14 17.23 -1.76
CA ALA A 97 4.95 17.84 -2.34
C ALA A 97 5.28 18.67 -3.60
N ASP A 98 6.34 19.49 -3.58
CA ASP A 98 6.79 20.27 -4.75
C ASP A 98 7.20 19.32 -5.89
N LEU A 99 7.98 18.27 -5.60
CA LEU A 99 8.37 17.29 -6.60
C LEU A 99 7.16 16.57 -7.21
N ALA A 100 6.21 16.14 -6.38
CA ALA A 100 4.98 15.52 -6.84
C ALA A 100 4.18 16.45 -7.76
N ALA A 101 4.06 17.74 -7.41
CA ALA A 101 3.40 18.75 -8.24
C ALA A 101 4.08 18.92 -9.60
N ARG A 102 5.43 18.98 -9.63
CA ARG A 102 6.21 19.07 -10.88
C ARG A 102 6.03 17.85 -11.79
N ILE A 103 5.97 16.64 -11.21
CA ILE A 103 5.73 15.41 -11.97
C ILE A 103 4.32 15.43 -12.57
N ARG A 104 3.30 15.85 -11.79
CA ARG A 104 1.92 15.95 -12.27
C ARG A 104 1.77 16.95 -13.41
N ALA A 105 2.38 18.13 -13.30
CA ALA A 105 2.36 19.16 -14.34
C ALA A 105 2.93 18.73 -15.70
N ARG A 106 3.73 17.65 -15.73
CA ARG A 106 4.34 17.12 -16.97
C ARG A 106 3.62 15.90 -17.54
N THR A 107 2.77 15.26 -16.75
CA THR A 107 2.11 13.99 -17.10
C THR A 107 0.60 14.17 -17.28
N THR A 108 0.08 15.39 -17.08
CA THR A 108 -1.31 15.78 -17.38
C THR A 108 -1.38 16.39 -18.76
#